data_AF-A0A5C6BRX7-F1
#
_entry.id   AF-A0A5C6BRX7-F1
#
_cell.length_a   1.000
_cell.length_b   1.000
_cell.length_c   1.000
_cell.angle_alpha   90.00
_cell.angle_beta   90.00
_cell.angle_gamma   90.00
#
_symmetry.space_group_name_H-M   'P 1'
#
loop_
_entity.id
_entity.type
_entity.pdbx_description
1 polymer ?
#
loop_
_entity_poly.entity_id
_entity_poly.type
_entity_poly.pdbx_seq_one_letter_code
_entity_poly.pdbx_strand_id
1 'polypeptide(L)'
;MRFITVTSAVQQLATLLMLWGLQGCSAENSAVFRPMPTPPDELQIDSTAWQRQSEMTEGDQRLLTSYLRLQPSVAENPLLHGKPSVYRSPAGGRRFYWLSQTDTEVHWVFLGFRRGRFMETQAGTGPPFVSAAE
;
A
#
# COMPACT_ATOMS: atom_id res chain seq x y z
N MET A 1 -37.86 43.92 42.19
CA MET A 1 -36.92 44.05 43.32
C MET A 1 -36.12 42.76 43.40
N ARG A 2 -34.81 42.84 43.19
CA ARG A 2 -33.88 41.70 43.24
C ARG A 2 -33.46 41.50 44.70
N PHE A 3 -33.55 40.29 45.22
CA PHE A 3 -32.78 39.87 46.39
C PHE A 3 -32.01 38.61 46.03
N ILE A 4 -30.70 38.82 45.90
CA ILE A 4 -29.69 37.78 45.84
C ILE A 4 -29.42 37.38 47.29
N THR A 5 -29.50 36.10 47.60
CA THR A 5 -28.96 35.55 48.85
C THR A 5 -28.05 34.39 48.46
N VAL A 6 -26.75 34.64 48.63
CA VAL A 6 -25.66 33.67 48.50
C VAL A 6 -25.31 33.16 49.90
N THR A 7 -24.68 31.98 49.94
CA THR A 7 -24.08 31.26 51.09
C THR A 7 -25.03 30.30 51.80
N SER A 8 -24.68 29.07 52.21
CA SER A 8 -23.51 28.20 52.02
C SER A 8 -23.83 26.91 52.80
N ALA A 9 -23.58 25.72 52.25
CA ALA A 9 -23.32 24.43 52.93
C ALA A 9 -23.51 23.33 51.87
N VAL A 10 -22.44 22.81 51.26
CA VAL A 10 -21.67 21.65 51.74
C VAL A 10 -22.52 20.37 51.76
N GLN A 11 -22.01 19.33 51.07
CA GLN A 11 -22.64 18.05 50.65
C GLN A 11 -23.33 18.19 49.28
N GLN A 12 -22.83 17.60 48.19
CA GLN A 12 -22.35 16.24 48.06
C GLN A 12 -21.17 16.17 47.09
N LEU A 13 -20.01 15.80 47.64
CA LEU A 13 -18.88 15.27 46.91
C LEU A 13 -19.20 13.83 46.50
N ALA A 14 -18.72 13.46 45.31
CA ALA A 14 -18.33 12.11 44.92
C ALA A 14 -19.43 11.07 44.65
N THR A 15 -20.08 11.14 43.48
CA THR A 15 -20.48 9.95 42.72
C THR A 15 -20.76 10.33 41.27
N LEU A 16 -19.75 10.27 40.39
CA LEU A 16 -19.83 9.70 39.02
C LEU A 16 -18.49 9.90 38.28
N LEU A 17 -17.39 9.61 38.97
CA LEU A 17 -16.04 9.53 38.39
C LEU A 17 -15.59 8.05 38.37
N MET A 18 -16.53 7.15 38.04
CA MET A 18 -16.33 5.70 37.92
C MET A 18 -17.05 5.15 36.69
N LEU A 19 -16.57 5.52 35.50
CA LEU A 19 -16.74 4.73 34.28
C LEU A 19 -15.39 4.71 33.55
N TRP A 20 -14.37 4.27 34.28
CA TRP A 20 -13.17 3.70 33.69
C TRP A 20 -13.40 2.21 33.49
N GLY A 21 -13.13 1.75 32.27
CA GLY A 21 -12.50 0.46 32.05
C GLY A 21 -13.41 -0.75 31.93
N LEU A 22 -13.85 -1.03 30.70
CA LEU A 22 -13.75 -2.36 30.10
C LEU A 22 -13.56 -2.12 28.59
N GLN A 23 -12.31 -2.00 28.17
CA GLN A 23 -11.67 -3.02 27.33
C GLN A 23 -12.60 -3.52 26.22
N GLY A 24 -12.86 -2.66 25.23
CA GLY A 24 -13.05 -3.16 23.89
C GLY A 24 -11.73 -3.81 23.51
N CYS A 25 -11.66 -5.15 23.61
CA CYS A 25 -10.65 -5.95 22.95
C CYS A 25 -10.54 -5.41 21.53
N SER A 26 -9.46 -4.68 21.25
CA SER A 26 -8.93 -4.65 19.90
C SER A 26 -8.68 -6.12 19.64
N ALA A 27 -9.59 -6.78 18.93
CA ALA A 27 -9.30 -8.05 18.32
C ALA A 27 -8.07 -7.75 17.49
N GLU A 28 -6.90 -8.10 18.02
CA GLU A 28 -5.68 -8.27 17.26
C GLU A 28 -6.06 -9.38 16.29
N ASN A 29 -6.70 -8.97 15.19
CA ASN A 29 -6.84 -9.76 14.01
C ASN A 29 -5.41 -9.82 13.50
N SER A 30 -4.62 -10.70 14.12
CA SER A 30 -3.37 -11.20 13.63
C SER A 30 -3.74 -11.94 12.36
N ALA A 31 -4.03 -11.15 11.32
CA ALA A 31 -4.18 -11.63 9.98
C ALA A 31 -2.87 -12.35 9.72
N VAL A 32 -2.92 -13.68 9.78
CA VAL A 32 -1.79 -14.53 9.46
C VAL A 32 -1.31 -14.05 8.11
N PHE A 33 -0.13 -13.44 8.09
CA PHE A 33 0.47 -12.98 6.85
C PHE A 33 0.57 -14.21 5.97
N ARG A 34 -0.27 -14.24 4.94
CA ARG A 34 -0.19 -15.26 3.91
C ARG A 34 0.65 -14.65 2.81
N PRO A 35 1.88 -15.14 2.62
CA PRO A 35 2.59 -14.95 1.39
C PRO A 35 1.65 -14.99 0.19
N MET A 36 1.74 -13.98 -0.67
CA MET A 36 1.17 -14.09 -2.01
C MET A 36 2.30 -14.64 -2.88
N PRO A 37 2.41 -15.98 -3.04
CA PRO A 37 3.59 -16.59 -3.63
C PRO A 37 3.74 -16.26 -5.12
N THR A 38 2.70 -15.68 -5.73
CA THR A 38 2.67 -15.39 -7.16
C THR A 38 1.83 -14.13 -7.40
N PRO A 39 2.36 -13.14 -8.16
CA PRO A 39 1.56 -12.03 -8.64
C PRO A 39 0.30 -12.52 -9.38
N PRO A 40 -0.84 -11.82 -9.31
CA PRO A 40 -2.05 -12.26 -9.98
C PRO A 40 -1.92 -12.15 -11.50
N ASP A 41 -2.68 -12.94 -12.25
CA ASP A 41 -2.69 -12.84 -13.72
C ASP A 41 -3.37 -11.56 -14.22
N GLU A 42 -4.31 -11.03 -13.43
CA GLU A 42 -5.05 -9.81 -13.74
C GLU A 42 -5.06 -8.86 -12.54
N LEU A 43 -4.91 -7.57 -12.80
CA LEU A 43 -5.09 -6.50 -11.81
C LEU A 43 -6.19 -5.54 -12.28
N GLN A 44 -7.08 -5.17 -11.37
CA GLN A 44 -8.05 -4.11 -11.59
C GLN A 44 -7.58 -2.83 -10.93
N ILE A 45 -7.28 -1.79 -11.72
CA ILE A 45 -6.83 -0.48 -11.24
C ILE A 45 -7.64 0.59 -11.98
N ASP A 46 -8.35 1.45 -11.25
CA ASP A 46 -9.17 2.54 -11.81
C ASP A 46 -10.10 2.03 -12.94
N SER A 47 -10.81 0.93 -12.68
CA SER A 47 -11.68 0.25 -13.65
C SER A 47 -10.98 -0.24 -14.94
N THR A 48 -9.65 -0.21 -14.99
CA THR A 48 -8.85 -0.75 -16.08
C THR A 48 -8.34 -2.14 -15.69
N ALA A 49 -8.59 -3.13 -16.56
CA ALA A 49 -8.00 -4.45 -16.45
C ALA A 49 -6.55 -4.42 -16.97
N TRP A 50 -5.63 -4.91 -16.16
CA TRP A 50 -4.21 -5.04 -16.48
C TRP A 50 -3.83 -6.51 -16.51
N GLN A 51 -3.29 -6.95 -17.64
CA GLN A 51 -2.98 -8.36 -17.86
C GLN A 51 -1.49 -8.62 -17.63
N ARG A 52 -1.16 -9.58 -16.78
CA ARG A 52 0.20 -10.06 -16.57
C ARG A 52 0.71 -10.73 -17.84
N GLN A 53 1.94 -10.41 -18.20
CA GLN A 53 2.60 -11.02 -19.35
C GLN A 53 3.39 -12.24 -18.88
N SER A 54 3.39 -13.31 -19.68
CA SER A 54 4.18 -14.52 -19.42
C SER A 54 5.68 -14.23 -19.43
N GLU A 55 6.10 -13.26 -20.23
CA GLU A 55 7.49 -12.85 -20.37
C GLU A 55 7.63 -11.35 -20.61
N MET A 56 8.81 -10.83 -20.26
CA MET A 56 9.21 -9.48 -20.59
C MET A 56 9.77 -9.47 -22.01
N THR A 57 9.26 -8.57 -22.86
CA THR A 57 9.79 -8.42 -24.23
C THR A 57 11.11 -7.67 -24.25
N GLU A 58 11.88 -7.76 -25.34
CA GLU A 58 13.09 -6.93 -25.50
C GLU A 58 12.79 -5.43 -25.45
N GLY A 59 11.62 -5.01 -25.95
CA GLY A 59 11.18 -3.62 -25.90
C GLY A 59 10.96 -3.14 -24.47
N ASP A 60 10.44 -4.01 -23.60
CA ASP A 60 10.28 -3.74 -22.17
C ASP A 60 11.65 -3.63 -21.48
N GLN A 61 12.57 -4.54 -21.80
CA GLN A 61 13.93 -4.52 -21.27
C GLN A 61 14.67 -3.23 -21.67
N ARG A 62 14.62 -2.84 -22.95
CA ARG A 62 15.25 -1.61 -23.45
C ARG A 62 14.70 -0.37 -22.76
N LEU A 63 13.39 -0.29 -22.53
CA LEU A 63 12.77 0.82 -21.81
C LEU A 63 13.28 0.91 -20.37
N LEU A 64 13.25 -0.21 -19.64
CA LEU A 64 13.71 -0.27 -18.24
C LEU A 64 15.18 0.08 -18.11
N THR A 65 16.06 -0.55 -18.91
CA THR A 65 17.50 -0.26 -18.87
C THR A 65 17.79 1.20 -19.17
N SER A 66 17.10 1.79 -20.16
CA SER A 66 17.27 3.21 -20.49
C SER A 66 16.85 4.12 -19.34
N TYR A 67 15.72 3.82 -18.69
CA TYR A 67 15.22 4.60 -17.56
C TYR A 67 16.12 4.49 -16.34
N LEU A 68 16.51 3.28 -15.93
CA LEU A 68 17.34 3.05 -14.74
C LEU A 68 18.74 3.67 -14.89
N ARG A 69 19.31 3.66 -16.11
CA ARG A 69 20.57 4.36 -16.39
C ARG A 69 20.47 5.88 -16.17
N LEU A 70 19.30 6.46 -16.44
CA LEU A 70 19.05 7.90 -16.28
C LEU A 70 18.57 8.28 -14.87
N GLN A 71 18.19 7.30 -14.05
CA GLN A 71 17.69 7.51 -12.69
C GLN A 71 18.50 6.68 -11.68
N PRO A 72 19.74 7.08 -11.35
CA PRO A 72 20.61 6.31 -10.46
C PRO A 72 19.99 6.02 -9.10
N SER A 73 19.28 6.99 -8.52
CA SER A 73 18.61 6.82 -7.22
C SER A 73 17.54 5.74 -7.21
N VAL A 74 16.90 5.48 -8.36
CA VAL A 74 15.95 4.37 -8.51
C VAL A 74 16.71 3.07 -8.73
N ALA A 75 17.75 3.08 -9.58
CA ALA A 75 18.56 1.91 -9.91
C ALA A 75 19.33 1.34 -8.71
N GLU A 76 19.66 2.16 -7.72
CA GLU A 76 20.30 1.75 -6.47
C GLU A 76 19.35 1.02 -5.50
N ASN A 77 18.05 0.91 -5.83
CA ASN A 77 17.10 0.19 -4.99
C ASN A 77 17.39 -1.33 -5.03
N PRO A 78 17.71 -1.97 -3.88
CA PRO A 78 18.09 -3.38 -3.83
C PRO A 78 16.94 -4.34 -4.19
N LEU A 79 15.69 -3.87 -4.21
CA LEU A 79 14.54 -4.66 -4.62
C LEU A 79 14.44 -4.80 -6.15
N LEU A 80 15.14 -3.98 -6.94
CA LEU A 80 15.12 -4.06 -8.40
C LEU A 80 16.01 -5.18 -8.98
N HIS A 81 16.38 -6.15 -8.15
CA HIS A 81 17.16 -7.31 -8.55
C HIS A 81 16.25 -8.38 -9.19
N GLY A 82 16.70 -8.95 -10.31
CA GLY A 82 15.96 -10.00 -11.04
C GLY A 82 14.95 -9.45 -12.05
N LYS A 83 14.07 -10.35 -12.52
CA LYS A 83 13.08 -10.05 -13.57
C LYS A 83 11.78 -9.52 -12.95
N PRO A 84 11.27 -8.34 -13.35
CA PRO A 84 9.97 -7.87 -12.89
C PRO A 84 8.83 -8.70 -13.47
N SER A 85 7.71 -8.71 -12.76
CA SER A 85 6.41 -9.02 -13.35
C SER A 85 5.95 -7.83 -14.18
N VAL A 86 5.51 -8.09 -15.42
CA VAL A 86 5.08 -7.06 -16.36
C VAL A 86 3.58 -7.14 -16.56
N TYR A 87 2.88 -6.02 -16.43
CA TYR A 87 1.47 -5.91 -16.77
C TYR A 87 1.25 -4.92 -17.90
N ARG A 88 0.27 -5.19 -18.76
CA ARG A 88 -0.14 -4.30 -19.85
C ARG A 88 -1.60 -3.91 -19.72
N SER A 89 -1.89 -2.64 -20.01
CA SER A 89 -3.27 -2.18 -20.18
C SER A 89 -3.66 -2.15 -21.67
N PRO A 90 -4.97 -2.17 -21.98
CA PRO A 90 -5.47 -2.01 -23.35
C PRO A 90 -4.99 -0.72 -24.03
N ALA A 91 -4.76 0.33 -23.24
CA ALA A 91 -4.24 1.62 -23.72
C ALA A 91 -2.72 1.64 -23.96
N GLY A 92 -2.04 0.48 -23.89
CA GLY A 92 -0.59 0.36 -24.10
C GLY A 92 0.27 0.82 -22.92
N GLY A 93 -0.32 1.03 -21.75
CA GLY A 93 0.41 1.27 -20.52
C GLY A 93 1.16 0.02 -20.06
N ARG A 94 2.27 0.20 -19.34
CA ARG A 94 3.07 -0.89 -18.78
C ARG A 94 3.30 -0.65 -17.30
N ARG A 95 3.22 -1.70 -16.50
CA ARG A 95 3.60 -1.68 -15.08
C ARG A 95 4.62 -2.78 -14.82
N PHE A 96 5.69 -2.43 -14.13
CA PHE A 96 6.76 -3.33 -13.75
C PHE A 96 6.78 -3.46 -12.24
N TYR A 97 6.63 -4.68 -11.74
CA TYR A 97 6.62 -4.98 -10.32
C TYR A 97 7.78 -5.90 -9.96
N TRP A 98 8.61 -5.46 -9.03
CA TRP A 98 9.54 -6.32 -8.32
C TRP A 98 8.94 -6.63 -6.97
N LEU A 99 8.89 -7.92 -6.64
CA LEU A 99 8.40 -8.41 -5.36
C LEU A 99 9.55 -9.14 -4.69
N SER A 100 9.81 -8.80 -3.44
CA SER A 100 10.68 -9.55 -2.56
C SER A 100 9.87 -9.96 -1.35
N GLN A 101 10.06 -11.19 -0.90
CA GLN A 101 9.27 -11.76 0.17
C GLN A 101 10.18 -12.26 1.29
N THR A 102 9.82 -11.89 2.52
CA THR A 102 10.34 -12.50 3.75
C THR A 102 9.23 -13.33 4.40
N ASP A 103 9.55 -13.99 5.52
CA ASP A 103 8.58 -14.75 6.30
C ASP A 103 7.47 -13.89 6.91
N THR A 104 7.70 -12.57 7.02
CA THR A 104 6.81 -11.64 7.74
C THR A 104 6.19 -10.57 6.85
N GLU A 105 6.78 -10.27 5.69
CA GLU A 105 6.35 -9.15 4.85
C GLU A 105 6.65 -9.36 3.35
N VAL A 106 5.83 -8.72 2.51
CA VAL A 106 6.15 -8.51 1.09
C VAL A 106 6.70 -7.09 0.95
N HIS A 107 7.87 -6.98 0.36
CA HIS A 107 8.43 -5.74 -0.15
C HIS A 107 8.19 -5.64 -1.64
N TRP A 108 7.91 -4.45 -2.13
CA TRP A 108 7.68 -4.26 -3.55
C TRP A 108 8.18 -2.92 -4.07
N VAL A 109 8.56 -2.91 -5.34
CA VAL A 109 8.83 -1.70 -6.13
C VAL A 109 8.00 -1.76 -7.40
N PHE A 110 7.37 -0.64 -7.72
CA PHE A 110 6.52 -0.44 -8.87
C PHE A 110 7.08 0.68 -9.74
N LEU A 111 7.24 0.40 -11.03
CA LEU A 111 7.51 1.41 -12.07
C LEU A 111 6.38 1.41 -13.11
N GLY A 112 5.78 2.57 -13.36
CA GLY A 112 4.69 2.76 -14.31
C GLY A 112 5.13 3.55 -15.55
N PHE A 113 4.96 2.95 -16.72
CA PHE A 113 5.21 3.58 -18.02
C PHE A 113 3.89 3.82 -18.75
N ARG A 114 3.61 5.09 -19.04
CA ARG A 114 2.40 5.52 -19.76
C ARG A 114 2.74 6.72 -20.63
N ARG A 115 2.07 6.85 -21.78
CA ARG A 115 2.25 8.01 -22.69
C ARG A 115 3.71 8.27 -23.07
N GLY A 116 4.48 7.21 -23.30
CA GLY A 116 5.87 7.30 -23.78
C GLY A 116 6.93 7.58 -22.71
N ARG A 117 6.58 7.64 -21.43
CA ARG A 117 7.55 7.89 -20.34
C ARG A 117 7.20 7.14 -19.05
N PHE A 118 8.20 7.00 -18.18
CA PHE A 118 7.97 6.57 -16.80
C PHE A 118 7.36 7.74 -16.01
N MET A 119 6.21 7.52 -15.39
CA MET A 119 5.44 8.54 -14.69
C MET A 119 5.20 8.23 -13.22
N GLU A 120 5.34 6.96 -12.84
CA GLU A 120 5.02 6.46 -11.51
C GLU A 120 6.19 5.61 -11.01
N THR A 121 6.71 5.94 -9.83
CA THR A 121 7.68 5.13 -9.09
C THR A 121 7.20 5.06 -7.66
N GLN A 122 6.94 3.86 -7.16
CA GLN A 122 6.50 3.62 -5.79
C GLN A 122 7.23 2.42 -5.21
N ALA A 123 7.43 2.44 -3.90
CA ALA A 123 7.93 1.29 -3.15
C ALA A 123 7.11 1.19 -1.85
N GLY A 124 6.96 -0.02 -1.34
CA GLY A 124 6.20 -0.23 -0.13
C GLY A 124 6.37 -1.63 0.44
N THR A 125 5.73 -1.81 1.59
CA THR A 125 5.60 -3.09 2.28
C THR A 125 4.13 -3.49 2.37
N GLY A 126 3.87 -4.79 2.50
CA GLY A 126 2.52 -5.35 2.50
C GLY A 126 2.01 -5.70 1.10
N PRO A 127 0.70 -5.99 0.95
CA PRO A 127 0.14 -6.47 -0.31
C PRO A 127 0.23 -5.39 -1.42
N PRO A 128 1.01 -5.62 -2.50
CA PRO A 128 1.18 -4.65 -3.60
C PRO A 128 -0.06 -4.54 -4.50
N PHE A 129 -0.92 -5.55 -4.44
CA PHE A 129 -2.10 -5.72 -5.27
C PHE A 129 -3.34 -5.71 -4.39
N VAL A 130 -3.53 -4.63 -3.63
CA VAL A 130 -4.84 -4.40 -3.02
C VAL A 130 -5.79 -4.02 -4.16
N SER A 131 -6.75 -4.91 -4.46
CA SER A 131 -7.99 -4.43 -5.05
C SER A 131 -8.51 -3.33 -4.13
N ALA A 132 -9.00 -2.23 -4.68
CA ALA A 132 -9.98 -1.44 -3.95
C ALA A 132 -11.18 -2.35 -3.70
N ALA A 133 -11.14 -3.14 -2.62
CA ALA A 133 -12.29 -3.82 -2.09
C ALA A 133 -13.05 -2.75 -1.32
N GLU A 134 -14.11 -2.26 -1.98
CA GLU A 134 -15.38 -1.74 -1.46
C GLU A 134 -15.40 -1.14 -0.05
#